data_AF-A0A1F9ZHF1-F1
#
_entry.id   AF-A0A1F9ZHF1-F1
#
_cell.length_a   1.000
_cell.length_b   1.000
_cell.length_c   1.000
_cell.angle_alpha   90.00
_cell.angle_beta   90.00
_cell.angle_gamma   90.00
#
_symmetry.space_group_name_H-M   'P 1'
#
loop_
_entity.id
_entity.type
_entity.pdbx_description
1 polymer ?
#
loop_
_entity_poly.entity_id
_entity_poly.type
_entity_poly.pdbx_seq_one_letter_code
_entity_poly.pdbx_strand_id
1 'polypeptide(L)'
;MFVVAFYFELTIHWAWTPAATAALLLLLALAGDLCGNAGLYAVVRAYRKRGRTPGIVQRAMRKWTSFLAVRDERLILLNRIAPAVPLTGAFIAVCGWDLRRSLGYVLIGGAVKYAALLGVAAVLGITLSPETGRVVTIAAVVVLIVVSLVAGHLRRRRTVAAQ
;
A
#
# COMPACT_ATOMS: atom_id res chain seq x y z
N MET A 1 -5.02 7.48 -2.70
CA MET A 1 -5.80 8.73 -2.91
C MET A 1 -4.93 9.96 -2.82
N PHE A 2 -4.13 10.14 -1.76
CA PHE A 2 -3.28 11.33 -1.56
C PHE A 2 -2.37 11.66 -2.77
N VAL A 3 -1.62 10.68 -3.28
CA VAL A 3 -0.67 10.88 -4.41
C VAL A 3 -1.37 11.37 -5.69
N VAL A 4 -2.56 10.85 -6.02
CA VAL A 4 -3.28 11.24 -7.24
C VAL A 4 -3.94 12.61 -7.07
N ALA A 5 -4.49 12.90 -5.89
CA ALA A 5 -5.06 14.22 -5.61
C ALA A 5 -4.00 15.33 -5.72
N PHE A 6 -2.82 15.10 -5.14
CA PHE A 6 -1.71 16.04 -5.20
C PHE A 6 -1.13 16.17 -6.62
N TYR A 7 -1.19 15.11 -7.44
CA TYR A 7 -0.79 15.17 -8.85
C TYR A 7 -1.65 16.15 -9.63
N PHE A 8 -2.97 16.07 -9.48
CA PHE A 8 -3.89 17.01 -10.14
C PHE A 8 -3.77 18.43 -9.59
N GLU A 9 -3.61 18.61 -8.28
CA GLU A 9 -3.37 19.93 -7.69
C GLU A 9 -2.10 20.61 -8.23
N LEU A 10 -0.96 19.90 -8.25
CA LEU A 10 0.31 20.46 -8.73
C LEU A 10 0.31 20.73 -10.24
N THR A 11 -0.38 19.93 -11.03
CA THR A 11 -0.45 20.11 -12.49
C THR A 11 -1.47 21.16 -12.92
N ILE A 12 -2.66 21.19 -12.28
CA ILE A 12 -3.75 22.09 -12.66
C ILE A 12 -3.61 23.46 -11.99
N HIS A 13 -3.31 23.52 -10.69
CA HIS A 13 -3.24 24.80 -9.96
C HIS A 13 -1.87 25.46 -10.04
N TRP A 14 -0.79 24.68 -10.03
CA TRP A 14 0.58 25.24 -10.01
C TRP A 14 1.29 25.18 -11.36
N ALA A 15 0.65 24.64 -12.40
CA ALA A 15 1.17 24.54 -13.77
C ALA A 15 2.53 23.80 -13.91
N TRP A 16 2.83 22.87 -13.01
CA TRP A 16 4.03 22.05 -13.13
C TRP A 16 3.88 21.04 -14.27
N THR A 17 4.99 20.69 -14.93
CA THR A 17 4.94 19.68 -15.99
C THR A 17 4.51 18.32 -15.41
N PRO A 18 3.65 17.56 -16.12
CA PRO A 18 3.19 16.24 -15.66
C PRO A 18 4.31 15.28 -15.25
N ALA A 19 5.44 15.33 -15.96
CA ALA A 19 6.61 14.51 -15.69
C ALA A 19 7.33 14.90 -14.39
N ALA A 20 7.52 16.21 -14.14
CA ALA A 20 8.17 16.70 -12.94
C ALA A 20 7.31 16.39 -11.69
N THR A 21 6.00 16.59 -11.79
CA THR A 21 5.05 16.28 -10.71
C THR A 21 5.04 14.77 -10.40
N ALA A 22 4.99 13.92 -11.43
CA ALA A 22 5.04 12.47 -11.25
C ALA A 22 6.35 12.02 -10.58
N ALA A 23 7.50 12.56 -11.01
CA ALA A 23 8.80 12.24 -10.43
C ALA A 23 8.89 12.67 -8.95
N LEU A 24 8.47 13.90 -8.63
CA LEU A 24 8.48 14.40 -7.26
C LEU A 24 7.57 13.57 -6.34
N LEU A 25 6.35 13.28 -6.78
CA LEU A 25 5.40 12.52 -5.97
C LEU A 25 5.82 11.06 -5.81
N LEU A 26 6.44 10.47 -6.82
CA LEU A 26 7.03 9.14 -6.72
C LEU A 26 8.16 9.14 -5.68
N LEU A 27 9.08 10.10 -5.74
CA LEU A 27 10.16 10.23 -4.76
C LEU A 27 9.63 10.43 -3.35
N LEU A 28 8.65 11.32 -3.17
CA LEU A 28 8.05 11.59 -1.85
C LEU A 28 7.33 10.35 -1.30
N ALA A 29 6.57 9.64 -2.13
CA ALA A 29 5.88 8.41 -1.73
C ALA A 29 6.87 7.31 -1.32
N LEU A 30 7.94 7.13 -2.10
CA LEU A 30 9.00 6.16 -1.80
C LEU A 30 9.76 6.53 -0.52
N ALA A 31 10.12 7.80 -0.35
CA ALA A 31 10.77 8.30 0.85
C ALA A 31 9.86 8.10 2.07
N GLY A 32 8.57 8.42 1.96
CA GLY A 32 7.58 8.20 3.02
C GLY A 32 7.47 6.72 3.40
N ASP A 33 7.37 5.82 2.43
CA ASP A 33 7.30 4.38 2.68
C ASP A 33 8.58 3.84 3.33
N LEU A 34 9.76 4.28 2.88
CA LEU A 34 11.04 3.90 3.47
C LEU A 34 11.18 4.43 4.89
N CYS A 35 10.96 5.73 5.11
CA CYS A 35 11.06 6.37 6.42
C CYS A 35 10.04 5.80 7.40
N GLY A 36 8.80 5.55 6.96
CA GLY A 36 7.76 4.96 7.80
C GLY A 36 8.12 3.54 8.25
N ASN A 37 8.58 2.69 7.33
CA ASN A 37 8.98 1.32 7.66
C ASN A 37 10.27 1.25 8.47
N ALA A 38 11.27 2.07 8.13
CA ALA A 38 12.52 2.16 8.88
C ALA A 38 12.32 2.74 10.29
N GLY A 39 11.47 3.77 10.42
CA GLY A 39 11.10 4.37 11.70
C GLY A 39 10.37 3.38 12.60
N LEU A 40 9.36 2.69 12.07
CA LEU A 40 8.65 1.66 12.82
C LEU A 40 9.58 0.50 13.21
N TYR A 41 10.47 0.08 12.32
CA TYR A 41 11.52 -0.90 12.63
C TYR A 41 12.40 -0.43 13.80
N ALA A 42 12.87 0.82 13.76
CA ALA A 42 13.74 1.39 14.79
C ALA A 42 13.06 1.46 16.16
N VAL A 43 11.81 1.92 16.19
CA VAL A 43 10.97 1.96 17.40
C VAL A 43 10.80 0.54 17.96
N VAL A 44 10.32 -0.41 17.15
CA VAL A 44 10.06 -1.78 17.62
C VAL A 44 11.36 -2.46 18.08
N ARG A 45 12.47 -2.25 17.36
CA ARG A 45 13.79 -2.78 17.76
C ARG A 45 14.27 -2.18 19.08
N ALA A 46 14.08 -0.88 19.31
CA ALA A 46 14.45 -0.21 20.55
C ALA A 46 13.61 -0.74 21.73
N TYR A 47 12.30 -0.90 21.55
CA TYR A 47 11.43 -1.51 22.56
C TYR A 47 11.82 -2.96 22.89
N ARG A 48 12.19 -3.73 21.85
CA ARG A 48 12.65 -5.12 22.02
C ARG A 48 13.95 -5.21 22.81
N LYS A 49 14.93 -4.36 22.49
CA LYS A 49 16.20 -4.28 23.25
C LYS A 49 15.99 -3.91 24.73
N ARG A 50 14.96 -3.11 25.03
CA ARG A 50 14.59 -2.70 26.39
C ARG A 50 13.73 -3.74 27.14
N GLY A 51 13.47 -4.91 26.55
CA GLY A 51 12.62 -5.95 27.16
C GLY A 51 11.13 -5.57 27.24
N ARG A 52 10.70 -4.50 26.55
CA ARG A 52 9.34 -3.93 26.66
C ARG A 52 8.35 -4.47 25.63
N THR A 53 8.78 -5.38 24.74
CA THR A 53 7.89 -5.95 23.72
C THR A 53 7.13 -7.15 24.29
N PRO A 54 5.79 -7.12 24.38
CA PRO A 54 5.00 -8.23 24.90
C PRO A 54 5.28 -9.53 24.13
N GLY A 55 5.62 -10.60 24.85
CA GLY A 55 5.93 -11.89 24.23
C GLY A 55 4.76 -12.48 23.42
N ILE A 56 3.53 -12.14 23.79
CA ILE A 56 2.30 -12.55 23.07
C ILE A 56 2.29 -12.00 21.65
N VAL A 57 2.59 -10.71 21.48
CA VAL A 57 2.62 -10.04 20.17
C VAL A 57 3.72 -10.66 19.30
N GLN A 58 4.90 -10.92 19.86
CA GLN A 58 5.99 -11.57 19.14
C GLN A 58 5.61 -12.98 18.67
N ARG A 59 4.99 -13.78 19.55
CA ARG A 59 4.53 -15.13 19.22
C ARG A 59 3.44 -15.12 18.16
N ALA A 60 2.46 -14.22 18.26
CA ALA A 60 1.39 -14.08 17.28
C ALA A 60 1.95 -13.70 15.90
N MET A 61 2.87 -12.73 15.82
CA MET A 61 3.50 -12.32 14.57
C MET A 61 4.34 -13.44 13.94
N ARG A 62 5.09 -14.20 14.76
CA ARG A 62 5.88 -15.35 14.28
C ARG A 62 5.01 -16.52 13.82
N LYS A 63 3.91 -16.79 14.54
CA LYS A 63 2.95 -17.82 14.14
C LYS A 63 2.28 -17.44 12.83
N TRP A 64 1.87 -16.18 12.68
CA TRP A 64 1.31 -15.66 11.44
C TRP A 64 2.27 -15.83 10.26
N THR A 65 3.55 -15.45 10.41
CA THR A 65 4.53 -15.66 9.34
C THR A 65 4.83 -17.12 9.07
N SER A 66 4.77 -18.00 10.07
CA SER A 66 4.96 -19.44 9.85
C SER A 66 3.87 -20.10 9.00
N PHE A 67 2.68 -19.51 8.95
CA PHE A 67 1.56 -19.98 8.12
C PHE A 67 1.69 -19.53 6.66
N LEU A 68 2.50 -18.50 6.38
CA LEU A 68 2.66 -17.97 5.04
C LEU A 68 3.65 -18.81 4.24
N ALA A 69 3.35 -18.97 2.94
CA ALA A 69 4.16 -19.75 2.00
C ALA A 69 5.62 -19.26 1.89
N VAL A 70 5.84 -17.96 2.15
CA VAL A 70 7.15 -17.32 2.16
C VAL A 70 7.40 -16.73 3.54
N ARG A 71 8.45 -17.17 4.21
CA ARG A 71 8.80 -16.76 5.59
C ARG A 71 9.89 -15.69 5.66
N ASP A 72 10.50 -15.37 4.51
CA ASP A 72 11.61 -14.44 4.39
C ASP A 72 11.17 -13.04 3.99
N GLU A 73 12.14 -12.14 3.80
CA GLU A 73 11.96 -10.76 3.38
C GLU A 73 11.16 -10.61 2.07
N ARG A 74 11.17 -11.63 1.21
CA ARG A 74 10.37 -11.71 -0.03
C ARG A 74 8.87 -11.64 0.23
N LEU A 75 8.42 -11.94 1.45
CA LEU A 75 7.03 -11.76 1.86
C LEU A 75 6.57 -10.30 1.68
N ILE A 76 7.49 -9.33 1.74
CA ILE A 76 7.19 -7.91 1.51
C ILE A 76 6.71 -7.67 0.07
N LEU A 77 7.24 -8.40 -0.92
CA LEU A 77 6.77 -8.33 -2.30
C LEU A 77 5.42 -9.05 -2.43
N LEU A 78 5.27 -10.22 -1.80
CA LEU A 78 3.99 -10.93 -1.78
C LEU A 78 2.88 -10.07 -1.15
N ASN A 79 3.23 -9.29 -0.13
CA ASN A 79 2.34 -8.33 0.54
C ASN A 79 1.76 -7.28 -0.42
N ARG A 80 2.37 -7.07 -1.60
CA ARG A 80 1.87 -6.14 -2.64
C ARG A 80 0.78 -6.74 -3.51
N ILE A 81 0.74 -8.06 -3.63
CA ILE A 81 -0.27 -8.79 -4.40
C ILE A 81 -1.41 -9.21 -3.46
N ALA A 82 -1.05 -9.80 -2.32
CA ALA A 82 -1.97 -10.25 -1.30
C ALA A 82 -1.61 -9.56 0.03
N PRO A 83 -2.50 -8.77 0.63
CA PRO A 83 -2.22 -8.08 1.90
C PRO A 83 -2.06 -9.10 3.03
N ALA A 84 -0.81 -9.48 3.29
CA ALA A 84 -0.43 -10.51 4.26
C ALA A 84 0.17 -9.89 5.54
N VAL A 85 0.71 -8.66 5.48
CA VAL A 85 1.45 -8.03 6.57
C VAL A 85 1.07 -6.56 6.71
N PRO A 86 0.32 -6.18 7.76
CA PRO A 86 -0.17 -4.81 7.94
C PRO A 86 0.92 -3.82 8.37
N LEU A 87 1.90 -4.24 9.17
CA LEU A 87 2.93 -3.38 9.76
C LEU A 87 4.34 -3.88 9.40
N THR A 88 4.71 -3.75 8.14
CA THR A 88 5.94 -4.34 7.58
C THR A 88 7.19 -4.01 8.41
N GLY A 89 7.41 -2.74 8.78
CA GLY A 89 8.52 -2.32 9.67
C GLY A 89 8.61 -3.08 11.00
N ALA A 90 7.47 -3.35 11.65
CA ALA A 90 7.42 -4.10 12.90
C ALA A 90 7.75 -5.59 12.67
N PHE A 91 7.26 -6.17 11.58
CA PHE A 91 7.54 -7.56 11.21
C PHE A 91 9.01 -7.79 10.89
N ILE A 92 9.67 -6.84 10.21
CA ILE A 92 11.12 -6.87 9.97
C ILE A 92 11.88 -6.97 11.32
N ALA A 93 11.51 -6.11 12.29
CA ALA A 93 12.17 -6.08 13.60
C ALA A 93 11.89 -7.31 14.47
N VAL A 94 10.66 -7.85 14.41
CA VAL A 94 10.25 -9.00 15.23
C VAL A 94 10.75 -10.32 14.63
N CYS A 95 10.62 -10.51 13.32
CA CYS A 95 11.05 -11.73 12.64
C CYS A 95 12.58 -11.82 12.49
N GLY A 96 13.28 -10.68 12.56
CA GLY A 96 14.74 -10.64 12.47
C GLY A 96 15.25 -10.65 11.03
N TRP A 97 14.43 -10.16 10.10
CA TRP A 97 14.79 -10.02 8.68
C TRP A 97 15.87 -8.95 8.48
N ASP A 98 16.65 -9.09 7.41
CA ASP A 98 17.63 -8.07 7.05
C ASP A 98 16.94 -6.76 6.64
N LEU A 99 17.28 -5.67 7.32
CA LEU A 99 16.64 -4.38 7.10
C LEU A 99 16.92 -3.85 5.69
N ARG A 100 18.15 -4.00 5.19
CA ARG A 100 18.55 -3.43 3.89
C ARG A 100 17.81 -4.13 2.75
N ARG A 101 17.76 -5.47 2.77
CA ARG A 101 16.99 -6.28 1.82
C ARG A 101 15.50 -5.99 1.92
N SER A 102 14.98 -5.89 3.14
CA SER A 102 13.57 -5.59 3.38
C SER A 102 13.16 -4.24 2.82
N LEU A 103 13.95 -3.19 3.05
CA LEU A 103 13.72 -1.86 2.50
C LEU A 103 13.86 -1.85 0.97
N GLY A 104 14.77 -2.64 0.40
CA GLY A 104 14.86 -2.85 -1.05
C GLY A 104 13.56 -3.42 -1.62
N TYR A 105 12.96 -4.41 -0.98
CA TYR A 105 11.66 -4.95 -1.40
C TYR A 105 10.50 -3.96 -1.22
N VAL A 106 10.51 -3.15 -0.15
CA VAL A 106 9.55 -2.05 0.03
C VAL A 106 9.68 -1.04 -1.10
N LEU A 107 10.91 -0.65 -1.44
CA LEU A 107 11.22 0.31 -2.50
C LEU A 107 10.74 -0.18 -3.86
N ILE A 108 11.09 -1.41 -4.24
CA ILE A 108 10.68 -2.00 -5.54
C ILE A 108 9.16 -2.12 -5.61
N GLY A 109 8.53 -2.71 -4.58
CA GLY A 109 7.08 -2.88 -4.57
C GLY A 109 6.30 -1.57 -4.53
N GLY A 110 6.82 -0.57 -3.81
CA GLY A 110 6.29 0.79 -3.78
C GLY A 110 6.45 1.47 -5.14
N ALA A 111 7.63 1.38 -5.75
CA ALA A 111 7.95 2.05 -7.02
C ALA A 111 7.02 1.56 -8.13
N VAL A 112 6.87 0.24 -8.28
CA VAL A 112 5.96 -0.35 -9.27
C VAL A 112 4.52 0.12 -9.03
N LYS A 113 4.04 0.07 -7.77
CA LYS A 113 2.68 0.45 -7.43
C LYS A 113 2.40 1.93 -7.73
N TYR A 114 3.26 2.82 -7.27
CA TYR A 114 3.06 4.26 -7.44
C TYR A 114 3.31 4.69 -8.88
N ALA A 115 4.27 4.09 -9.59
CA ALA A 115 4.48 4.34 -11.01
C ALA A 115 3.25 3.91 -11.84
N ALA A 116 2.67 2.74 -11.57
CA ALA A 116 1.44 2.31 -12.23
C ALA A 116 0.28 3.27 -11.95
N LEU A 117 0.11 3.69 -10.70
CA LEU A 117 -0.93 4.63 -10.29
C LEU A 117 -0.77 6.01 -10.96
N LEU A 118 0.44 6.54 -10.99
CA LEU A 118 0.78 7.81 -11.64
C LEU A 118 0.65 7.70 -13.17
N GLY A 119 0.99 6.56 -13.77
CA GLY A 119 0.79 6.31 -15.19
C GLY A 119 -0.68 6.35 -15.57
N VAL A 120 -1.55 5.67 -14.80
CA VAL A 120 -3.00 5.76 -14.99
C VAL A 120 -3.49 7.20 -14.80
N ALA A 121 -3.02 7.89 -13.76
CA ALA A 121 -3.40 9.29 -13.52
C ALA A 121 -2.97 10.22 -14.66
N ALA A 122 -1.78 10.02 -15.22
CA ALA A 122 -1.27 10.78 -16.35
C ALA A 122 -2.10 10.55 -17.61
N VAL A 123 -2.42 9.28 -17.93
CA VAL A 123 -3.28 8.95 -19.08
C VAL A 123 -4.65 9.58 -18.92
N LEU A 124 -5.27 9.48 -17.74
CA LEU A 124 -6.56 10.09 -17.47
C LEU A 124 -6.49 11.64 -17.53
N GLY A 125 -5.42 12.24 -17.02
CA GLY A 125 -5.23 13.70 -17.06
C GLY A 125 -5.00 14.27 -18.46
N ILE A 126 -4.47 13.47 -19.40
CA ILE A 126 -4.30 13.86 -20.81
C ILE A 126 -5.60 13.63 -21.60
N THR A 127 -6.34 12.56 -21.29
CA THR A 127 -7.49 12.12 -22.10
C THR A 127 -8.83 12.73 -21.68
N LEU A 128 -8.99 13.08 -20.41
CA LEU A 128 -10.24 13.63 -19.87
C LEU A 128 -10.08 15.11 -19.57
N SER A 129 -11.02 15.92 -20.04
CA SER A 129 -11.17 17.28 -19.54
C SER A 129 -11.48 17.24 -18.03
N PRO A 130 -11.11 18.26 -17.24
CA PRO A 130 -11.29 18.24 -15.78
C PRO A 130 -12.74 17.96 -15.35
N GLU A 131 -13.71 18.45 -16.12
CA GLU A 131 -15.13 18.24 -15.87
C GLU A 131 -15.54 16.78 -16.14
N THR A 132 -15.13 16.21 -17.26
CA THR A 132 -15.42 14.80 -17.59
C THR A 132 -14.70 13.84 -16.65
N GLY A 133 -13.46 14.13 -16.27
CA GLY A 133 -12.68 13.32 -15.33
C GLY A 133 -13.33 13.20 -13.94
N ARG A 134 -13.93 14.29 -13.45
CA ARG A 134 -14.70 14.28 -12.19
C ARG A 134 -15.92 13.37 -12.29
N VAL A 135 -16.71 13.50 -13.36
CA VAL A 135 -17.92 12.69 -13.58
C VAL A 135 -17.57 11.21 -13.69
N VAL A 136 -16.53 10.86 -14.47
CA VAL A 136 -16.08 9.48 -14.64
C VAL A 136 -15.61 8.87 -13.32
N THR A 137 -14.85 9.61 -12.51
CA THR A 137 -14.40 9.12 -11.20
C THR A 137 -15.56 8.86 -10.25
N ILE A 138 -16.53 9.78 -10.18
CA ILE A 138 -17.74 9.61 -9.37
C ILE A 138 -18.53 8.38 -9.84
N ALA A 139 -18.76 8.26 -11.16
CA ALA A 139 -19.45 7.12 -11.75
C ALA A 139 -18.75 5.79 -11.43
N ALA A 140 -17.42 5.74 -11.57
CA ALA A 140 -16.63 4.54 -11.25
C ALA A 140 -16.76 4.14 -9.76
N VAL A 141 -16.74 5.11 -8.83
CA VAL A 141 -16.95 4.84 -7.41
C VAL A 141 -18.36 4.30 -7.14
N VAL A 142 -19.38 4.90 -7.74
CA VAL A 142 -20.78 4.44 -7.59
C VAL A 142 -20.93 3.00 -8.11
N VAL A 143 -20.40 2.71 -9.31
CA VAL A 143 -20.40 1.36 -9.88
C VAL A 143 -19.70 0.37 -8.95
N LEU A 144 -18.53 0.73 -8.43
CA LEU A 144 -17.78 -0.12 -7.49
C LEU A 144 -18.58 -0.43 -6.22
N ILE A 145 -19.27 0.57 -5.66
CA ILE A 145 -20.14 0.39 -4.49
C ILE A 145 -21.27 -0.58 -4.81
N VAL A 146 -21.99 -0.35 -5.92
CA VAL A 146 -23.10 -1.22 -6.34
C VAL A 146 -22.64 -2.66 -6.56
N VAL A 147 -21.53 -2.86 -7.28
CA VAL A 147 -20.94 -4.20 -7.49
C VAL A 147 -20.56 -4.85 -6.16
N SER A 148 -19.97 -4.10 -5.23
CA SER A 148 -19.59 -4.60 -3.91
C SER A 148 -20.79 -5.05 -3.09
N LEU A 149 -21.88 -4.27 -3.11
CA LEU A 149 -23.13 -4.60 -2.44
C LEU A 149 -23.79 -5.84 -3.05
N VAL A 150 -23.88 -5.92 -4.38
CA VAL A 150 -24.44 -7.08 -5.09
C VAL A 150 -23.60 -8.33 -4.83
N ALA A 151 -22.28 -8.25 -4.93
CA ALA A 151 -21.37 -9.35 -4.62
C ALA A 151 -21.47 -9.78 -3.15
N GLY A 152 -21.63 -8.84 -2.22
CA GLY A 152 -21.87 -9.13 -0.80
C GLY A 152 -23.20 -9.86 -0.56
N HIS A 153 -24.26 -9.42 -1.24
CA HIS A 153 -25.59 -10.04 -1.14
C HIS A 153 -25.61 -11.45 -1.72
N LEU A 154 -24.98 -11.67 -2.88
CA LEU A 154 -24.86 -12.98 -3.52
C LEU A 154 -24.03 -13.95 -2.66
N ARG A 155 -22.97 -13.49 -2.00
CA ARG A 155 -22.18 -14.31 -1.07
C ARG A 155 -22.99 -14.70 0.17
N ARG A 156 -23.75 -13.76 0.76
CA ARG A 156 -24.64 -14.05 1.91
C ARG A 156 -25.68 -15.12 1.57
N ARG A 157 -26.26 -15.07 0.37
CA ARG A 157 -27.24 -16.07 -0.08
C ARG A 157 -26.63 -17.47 -0.21
N ARG A 158 -25.37 -17.59 -0.66
CA ARG A 158 -24.68 -18.88 -0.76
C ARG A 158 -24.31 -19.48 0.59
N THR A 159 -23.98 -18.68 1.60
CA THR A 159 -23.70 -19.18 2.95
C THR A 159 -24.97 -19.62 3.71
N VAL A 160 -26.13 -19.03 3.43
CA VAL A 160 -27.41 -19.41 4.05
C VAL A 160 -28.03 -20.65 3.40
N ALA A 161 -27.77 -20.91 2.11
CA ALA A 161 -28.25 -22.10 1.41
C ALA A 161 -27.37 -23.35 1.62
N ALA A 162 -26.25 -23.23 2.36
CA ALA A 162 -25.31 -24.31 2.65
C ALA A 162 -25.35 -24.75 4.14
N GLN A 163 -26.31 -24.24 4.91
CA GLN A 163 -26.72 -24.74 6.23
C GLN A 163 -28.05 -25.47 6.08
#